data_AF-A0A2G9UAH2-F1
#
_entry.id   AF-A0A2G9UAH2-F1
#
_cell.length_a   1.000
_cell.length_b   1.000
_cell.length_c   1.000
_cell.angle_alpha   90.00
_cell.angle_beta   90.00
_cell.angle_gamma   90.00
#
_symmetry.space_group_name_H-M   'P 1'
#
loop_
_entity.id
_entity.type
_entity.pdbx_description
1 polymer ?
#
loop_
_entity_poly.entity_id
_entity_poly.type
_entity_poly.pdbx_seq_one_letter_code
_entity_poly.pdbx_strand_id
1 'polypeptide(L)'
;MDESSIGPDFEKNEAKKRLVEGAVIRNKADRARMKGVACPTSKAYFDALELSPASKERRINEISRVRVVAQKMPSTPENYWEVGFPSESEQRRRGLIKEVRRKSGRKLFQE
;
A
#
# COMPACT_ATOMS: atom_id res chain seq x y z
N MET A 1 50.17 21.54 8.29
CA MET A 1 49.05 21.86 9.20
C MET A 1 48.34 22.99 8.49
N ASP A 2 47.07 22.94 8.10
CA ASP A 2 45.89 22.26 8.66
C ASP A 2 44.86 22.12 7.52
N GLU A 3 44.38 20.89 7.26
CA GLU A 3 42.96 20.51 7.42
C GLU A 3 41.96 21.39 6.65
N SER A 4 41.59 21.03 5.42
CA SER A 4 40.45 20.15 5.12
C SER A 4 39.12 20.87 4.91
N SER A 5 38.54 20.64 3.72
CA SER A 5 37.10 20.44 3.53
C SER A 5 36.18 21.65 3.49
N ILE A 6 36.23 22.39 2.37
CA ILE A 6 34.98 22.93 1.80
C ILE A 6 34.67 22.03 0.59
N GLY A 7 34.00 20.92 0.89
CA GLY A 7 33.56 19.95 -0.12
C GLY A 7 32.68 20.63 -1.18
N PRO A 8 32.63 20.09 -2.40
CA PRO A 8 31.83 20.68 -3.46
C PRO A 8 30.39 20.78 -2.99
N ASP A 9 29.90 22.02 -3.05
CA ASP A 9 28.55 22.44 -2.84
C ASP A 9 27.57 21.36 -3.28
N PHE A 10 26.79 20.88 -2.30
CA PHE A 10 25.35 20.64 -2.35
C PHE A 10 24.67 20.68 -3.74
N GLU A 11 25.18 19.97 -4.74
CA GLU A 11 24.38 19.51 -5.86
C GLU A 11 23.54 18.37 -5.31
N LYS A 12 22.52 18.71 -4.53
CA LYS A 12 21.35 17.86 -4.33
C LYS A 12 20.63 17.76 -5.67
N ASN A 13 21.26 16.98 -6.52
CA ASN A 13 20.75 16.24 -7.65
C ASN A 13 19.33 16.71 -8.04
N GLU A 14 19.31 17.68 -8.94
CA GLU A 14 18.19 18.11 -9.79
C GLU A 14 17.61 16.94 -10.62
N ALA A 15 17.93 15.68 -10.32
CA ALA A 15 17.12 14.53 -10.69
C ALA A 15 15.78 14.61 -9.95
N LYS A 16 14.89 15.45 -10.47
CA LYS A 16 13.43 15.40 -10.32
C LYS A 16 12.98 13.97 -10.63
N LYS A 17 13.12 13.05 -9.66
CA LYS A 17 12.42 11.77 -9.69
C LYS A 17 10.94 12.16 -9.74
N ARG A 18 10.33 11.98 -10.90
CA ARG A 18 8.88 12.11 -11.06
C ARG A 18 8.27 11.25 -9.97
N LEU A 19 7.49 11.88 -9.07
CA LEU A 19 6.75 11.12 -8.07
C LEU A 19 5.79 10.22 -8.86
N VAL A 20 6.00 8.91 -8.75
CA VAL A 20 5.13 7.93 -9.39
C VAL A 20 3.85 7.88 -8.57
N GLU A 21 2.73 8.21 -9.20
CA GLU A 21 1.43 8.15 -8.55
C GLU A 21 1.14 6.71 -8.10
N GLY A 22 0.67 6.56 -6.86
CA GLY A 22 0.46 5.24 -6.23
C GLY A 22 1.71 4.57 -5.65
N ALA A 23 2.93 5.08 -5.92
CA ALA A 23 4.14 4.55 -5.30
C ALA A 23 4.28 5.03 -3.84
N VAL A 24 4.90 4.17 -3.01
CA VAL A 24 5.18 4.51 -1.61
C VAL A 24 6.34 5.50 -1.53
N ILE A 25 6.03 6.76 -1.21
CA ILE A 25 7.03 7.83 -1.01
C ILE A 25 7.43 7.88 0.46
N ARG A 26 8.67 7.49 0.76
CA ARG A 26 9.22 7.49 2.13
C ARG A 26 9.86 8.82 2.53
N ASN A 27 10.44 9.55 1.57
CA ASN A 27 11.16 10.79 1.83
C ASN A 27 10.20 11.93 2.28
N LYS A 28 10.59 12.68 3.31
CA LYS A 28 9.76 13.77 3.88
C LYS A 28 9.58 14.95 2.91
N ALA A 29 10.63 15.38 2.22
CA ALA A 29 10.56 16.49 1.27
C ALA A 29 9.69 16.13 0.06
N ASP A 30 9.77 14.88 -0.39
CA ASP A 30 8.92 14.36 -1.46
C ASP A 30 7.45 14.29 -1.05
N ARG A 31 7.16 13.82 0.17
CA ARG A 31 5.79 13.80 0.72
C ARG A 31 5.18 15.20 0.85
N ALA A 32 5.99 16.22 1.15
CA ALA A 32 5.52 17.61 1.24
C ALA A 32 5.07 18.18 -0.11
N ARG A 33 5.59 17.64 -1.23
CA ARG A 33 5.22 18.03 -2.60
C ARG A 33 3.99 17.29 -3.14
N MET A 34 3.46 16.31 -2.39
CA MET A 34 2.29 15.55 -2.82
C MET A 34 1.01 16.36 -2.67
N LYS A 35 0.10 16.22 -3.63
CA LYS A 35 -1.24 16.82 -3.56
C LYS A 35 -2.13 16.03 -2.60
N GLY A 36 -2.97 16.73 -1.86
CA GLY A 36 -4.04 16.14 -1.08
C GLY A 36 -5.16 15.64 -1.98
N VAL A 37 -5.88 14.63 -1.51
CA VAL A 37 -7.06 14.11 -2.19
C VAL A 37 -8.23 14.04 -1.22
N ALA A 38 -9.43 14.33 -1.70
CA ALA A 38 -10.66 14.07 -0.96
C ALA A 38 -11.06 12.60 -1.15
N CYS A 39 -10.91 11.77 -0.12
CA CYS A 39 -11.44 10.41 -0.11
C CYS A 39 -12.97 10.41 0.04
N PRO A 40 -13.67 9.29 -0.28
CA PRO A 40 -15.13 9.21 -0.23
C PRO A 40 -15.74 9.69 1.09
N THR A 41 -15.08 9.43 2.22
CA THR A 41 -15.54 9.85 3.55
C THR A 41 -15.35 11.34 3.83
N SER A 42 -14.35 11.98 3.23
CA SER A 42 -14.07 13.42 3.40
C SER A 42 -14.70 14.31 2.32
N LYS A 43 -15.18 13.72 1.22
CA LYS A 43 -15.77 14.45 0.10
C LYS A 43 -16.95 15.32 0.53
N ALA A 44 -17.87 14.78 1.32
CA ALA A 44 -19.02 15.51 1.83
C ALA A 44 -18.64 16.77 2.62
N TYR A 45 -17.56 16.70 3.41
CA TYR A 45 -17.06 17.86 4.14
C TYR A 45 -16.59 18.96 3.19
N PHE A 46 -15.76 18.64 2.20
CA PHE A 46 -15.27 19.65 1.26
C PHE A 46 -16.39 20.21 0.37
N ASP A 47 -17.38 19.40 0.02
CA ASP A 47 -18.54 19.81 -0.76
C ASP A 47 -19.46 20.76 0.02
N ALA A 48 -19.64 20.54 1.32
CA ALA A 48 -20.42 21.41 2.20
C ALA A 48 -19.79 22.79 2.46
N LEU A 49 -18.51 23.01 2.12
CA LEU A 49 -17.84 24.31 2.33
C LEU A 49 -18.18 25.35 1.25
N GLU A 50 -18.89 24.97 0.19
CA GLU A 50 -19.30 25.86 -0.92
C GLU A 50 -18.16 26.72 -1.50
N LEU A 51 -16.92 26.20 -1.43
CA LEU A 51 -15.74 26.87 -1.94
C LEU A 51 -15.68 26.78 -3.47
N SER A 52 -15.10 27.82 -4.09
CA SER A 52 -14.72 27.74 -5.50
C SER A 52 -13.76 26.55 -5.73
N PRO A 53 -13.72 25.97 -6.95
CA PRO A 53 -12.88 24.81 -7.23
C PRO A 53 -11.40 25.01 -6.82
N ALA A 54 -10.83 26.17 -7.11
CA ALA A 54 -9.44 26.50 -6.74
C ALA A 54 -9.24 26.60 -5.22
N SER A 55 -10.18 27.21 -4.50
CA SER A 55 -10.12 27.31 -3.03
C SER A 55 -10.33 25.95 -2.37
N LYS A 56 -11.20 25.10 -2.94
CA LYS A 56 -11.40 23.73 -2.50
C LYS A 56 -10.12 22.90 -2.68
N GLU A 57 -9.44 22.98 -3.82
CA GLU A 57 -8.17 22.31 -4.05
C GLU A 57 -7.07 22.76 -3.08
N ARG A 58 -6.95 24.06 -2.85
CA ARG A 58 -6.02 24.61 -1.84
C ARG A 58 -6.32 24.05 -0.45
N ARG A 59 -7.59 24.03 -0.06
CA ARG A 59 -8.04 23.50 1.23
C ARG A 59 -7.74 22.00 1.35
N ILE A 60 -8.01 21.22 0.31
CA ILE A 60 -7.68 19.78 0.26
C ILE A 60 -6.18 19.57 0.43
N ASN A 61 -5.34 20.35 -0.24
CA ASN A 61 -3.89 20.26 -0.10
C ASN A 61 -3.42 20.61 1.32
N GLU A 62 -4.03 21.61 1.94
CA GLU A 62 -3.72 22.05 3.30
C GLU A 62 -4.08 20.98 4.36
N ILE A 63 -5.32 20.50 4.37
CA ILE A 63 -5.85 19.72 5.50
C ILE A 63 -6.10 18.24 5.23
N SER A 64 -6.12 17.79 3.97
CA SER A 64 -6.35 16.36 3.70
C SER A 64 -5.17 15.52 4.19
N ARG A 65 -5.48 14.50 4.99
CA ARG A 65 -4.51 13.48 5.42
C ARG A 65 -4.15 12.50 4.30
N VAL A 66 -4.97 12.44 3.25
CA VAL A 66 -4.81 11.50 2.14
C VAL A 66 -4.02 12.19 1.04
N ARG A 67 -2.86 11.62 0.70
CA ARG A 67 -1.98 12.11 -0.39
C ARG A 67 -1.94 11.19 -1.61
N VAL A 68 -2.55 10.01 -1.51
CA VAL A 68 -2.61 9.01 -2.57
C VAL A 68 -4.04 8.51 -2.68
N VAL A 69 -4.57 8.39 -3.89
CA VAL A 69 -5.75 7.57 -4.12
C VAL A 69 -5.30 6.12 -4.05
N ALA A 70 -5.47 5.51 -2.88
CA ALA A 70 -5.30 4.06 -2.78
C ALA A 70 -6.27 3.44 -3.79
N GLN A 71 -5.78 2.57 -4.67
CA GLN A 71 -6.67 1.74 -5.48
C GLN A 71 -7.65 1.05 -4.53
N LYS A 72 -8.92 0.91 -4.96
CA LYS A 72 -9.90 0.16 -4.18
C LYS A 72 -9.33 -1.22 -3.95
N MET A 73 -9.04 -1.54 -2.68
CA MET A 73 -8.59 -2.87 -2.33
C MET A 73 -9.65 -3.89 -2.76
N PRO A 74 -9.24 -5.09 -3.20
CA PRO A 74 -10.19 -6.16 -3.41
C PRO A 74 -11.00 -6.38 -2.13
N SER A 75 -12.25 -6.81 -2.30
CA SER A 75 -13.05 -7.22 -1.15
C SER A 75 -12.31 -8.32 -0.40
N THR A 76 -12.53 -8.38 0.91
CA THR A 76 -12.07 -9.51 1.70
C THR A 76 -12.55 -10.81 1.04
N PRO A 77 -11.65 -11.78 0.78
CA PRO A 77 -12.03 -13.06 0.19
C PRO A 77 -13.09 -13.79 1.02
N GLU A 78 -13.80 -14.71 0.37
CA GLU A 78 -14.76 -15.59 1.05
C GLU A 78 -14.07 -16.35 2.19
N ASN A 79 -14.79 -16.55 3.30
CA ASN A 79 -14.34 -17.27 4.50
C ASN A 79 -13.13 -16.66 5.25
N TYR A 80 -12.58 -15.51 4.84
CA TYR A 80 -11.40 -14.90 5.50
C TYR A 80 -11.65 -14.51 6.97
N TRP A 81 -12.87 -14.08 7.30
CA TRP A 81 -13.27 -13.68 8.66
C TRP A 81 -13.92 -14.81 9.47
N GLU A 82 -13.88 -16.06 8.99
CA GLU A 82 -14.38 -17.19 9.77
C GLU A 82 -13.48 -17.44 10.99
N VAL A 83 -14.10 -17.48 12.17
CA VAL A 83 -13.38 -17.75 13.41
C VAL A 83 -13.37 -19.26 13.63
N GLY A 84 -12.17 -19.85 13.61
CA GLY A 84 -11.96 -21.29 13.80
C GLY A 84 -11.55 -22.01 12.52
N PHE A 85 -11.23 -23.30 12.65
CA PHE A 85 -10.89 -24.13 11.49
C PHE A 85 -12.15 -24.79 10.91
N PRO A 86 -12.34 -24.77 9.58
CA PRO A 86 -13.38 -25.56 8.94
C PRO A 86 -13.15 -27.06 9.20
N SER A 87 -14.24 -27.83 9.28
CA SER A 87 -14.15 -29.29 9.40
C SER A 87 -13.41 -29.90 8.20
N GLU A 88 -12.90 -31.12 8.33
CA GLU A 88 -12.20 -31.80 7.22
C GLU A 88 -13.10 -31.91 5.97
N SER A 89 -14.39 -32.21 6.16
CA SER A 89 -15.38 -32.23 5.09
C SER A 89 -15.50 -30.88 4.37
N GLU A 90 -15.50 -29.78 5.12
CA GLU A 90 -15.57 -28.42 4.61
C GLU A 90 -14.27 -28.01 3.92
N GLN A 91 -13.12 -28.40 4.48
CA GLN A 91 -11.80 -28.20 3.88
C GLN A 91 -11.68 -28.91 2.52
N ARG A 92 -12.22 -30.14 2.41
CA ARG A 92 -12.29 -30.87 1.13
C ARG A 92 -13.22 -30.19 0.15
N ARG A 93 -14.42 -29.76 0.58
CA ARG A 93 -15.37 -29.01 -0.25
C ARG A 93 -14.75 -27.73 -0.82
N ARG A 94 -13.96 -27.02 -0.01
CA ARG A 94 -13.25 -25.79 -0.40
C ARG A 94 -11.97 -26.03 -1.21
N GLY A 95 -11.57 -27.29 -1.41
CA GLY A 95 -10.32 -27.63 -2.12
C GLY A 95 -9.04 -27.27 -1.37
N LEU A 96 -9.11 -27.08 -0.04
CA LEU A 96 -7.97 -26.77 0.82
C LEU A 96 -7.08 -28.01 1.05
N ILE A 97 -7.67 -29.21 0.99
CA ILE A 97 -6.96 -30.49 1.09
C ILE A 97 -6.75 -31.06 -0.31
N LYS A 98 -5.50 -31.25 -0.70
CA LYS A 98 -5.13 -31.97 -1.93
C LYS A 98 -4.65 -33.38 -1.57
N GLU A 99 -5.26 -34.39 -2.16
CA GLU A 99 -4.80 -35.77 -2.00
C GLU A 99 -3.50 -35.97 -2.77
N VAL A 100 -2.40 -36.08 -2.03
CA VAL A 100 -1.10 -36.45 -2.61
C VAL A 100 -1.02 -37.96 -2.67
N ARG A 101 -1.00 -38.52 -3.88
CA ARG A 101 -0.71 -39.93 -4.08
C ARG A 101 0.72 -40.20 -3.60
N ARG A 102 0.87 -40.80 -2.42
CA ARG A 102 2.16 -41.26 -1.91
C ARG A 102 2.74 -42.23 -2.94
N LYS A 103 3.79 -41.81 -3.67
CA LYS A 103 4.61 -42.77 -4.43
C LYS A 103 5.13 -43.76 -3.39
N SER A 104 4.81 -45.04 -3.57
CA SER A 104 5.20 -46.12 -2.65
C SER A 104 6.69 -45.96 -2.31
N GLY A 105 6.98 -45.67 -1.04
CA GLY A 105 8.34 -45.58 -0.55
C GLY A 105 9.07 -46.88 -0.87
N ARG A 106 10.29 -46.78 -1.42
CA ARG A 106 11.19 -47.92 -1.56
C ARG A 106 11.28 -48.61 -0.20
N LYS A 107 11.06 -49.93 -0.15
CA LYS A 107 11.25 -50.73 1.06
C LYS A 107 12.72 -50.63 1.47
N LEU A 108 13.01 -49.71 2.39
CA LEU A 108 14.27 -49.65 3.10
C LEU A 108 14.17 -50.74 4.18
N PHE A 109 15.15 -51.62 4.25
CA PHE A 109 15.22 -52.84 5.07
C PHE A 109 14.55 -54.09 4.43
N GLN A 110 15.39 -54.89 3.77
CA GLN A 110 15.26 -56.34 3.69
C GLN A 110 16.19 -56.93 4.74
N GLU A 111 15.70 -57.97 5.41
CA GLU A 111 16.29 -58.70 6.54
C GLU A 111 17.61 -59.40 6.19
#